data_AF-A0A967NP50-F1
#
_entry.id   AF-A0A967NP50-F1
#
_cell.length_a   1.000
_cell.length_b   1.000
_cell.length_c   1.000
_cell.angle_alpha   90.00
_cell.angle_beta   90.00
_cell.angle_gamma   90.00
#
_symmetry.space_group_name_H-M   'P 1'
#
loop_
_entity.id
_entity.type
_entity.pdbx_description
1 polymer ?
#
loop_
_entity_poly.entity_id
_entity_poly.type
_entity_poly.pdbx_seq_one_letter_code
_entity_poly.pdbx_strand_id
1 'polypeptide(L)' 'MTDGEREAHTLLESPLRVVNVGLEDFARELESLDVPVVQVDWSPPAGGDPRLAALLSKLGT' A
#
# COMPACT_ATOMS: atom_id res chain seq x y z
N MET A 1 21.87 -4.20 16.49
CA MET A 1 21.39 -3.30 15.43
C MET A 1 22.31 -3.44 14.23
N THR A 2 21.83 -4.12 13.21
CA THR A 2 22.43 -4.25 11.88
C THR A 2 22.33 -2.91 11.14
N ASP A 3 23.10 -2.71 10.08
CA ASP A 3 23.04 -1.45 9.32
C ASP A 3 21.68 -1.21 8.66
N GLY A 4 21.01 -2.27 8.20
CA GLY A 4 19.65 -2.17 7.66
C GLY A 4 18.60 -1.71 8.69
N GLU A 5 18.76 -2.10 9.97
CA GLU A 5 17.89 -1.61 11.04
C GLU A 5 18.10 -0.12 11.32
N ARG A 6 19.34 0.39 11.18
CA ARG A 6 19.67 1.83 11.37
C ARG A 6 19.08 2.71 10.28
N GLU A 7 19.14 2.27 9.03
CA GLU A 7 18.57 3.00 7.90
C GLU A 7 17.04 3.11 8.01
N ALA A 8 16.37 2.00 8.34
CA ALA A 8 14.92 2.00 8.55
C ALA A 8 14.49 2.94 9.69
N HIS A 9 15.24 2.96 10.79
CA HIS A 9 14.96 3.86 11.91
C HIS A 9 15.09 5.33 11.50
N THR A 10 16.16 5.67 10.78
CA THR A 10 16.40 7.03 10.28
C THR A 10 15.29 7.48 9.32
N LEU A 11 14.76 6.59 8.49
CA LEU A 11 13.65 6.88 7.58
C LEU A 11 12.38 7.35 8.33
N LEU A 12 12.08 6.71 9.46
CA LEU A 12 10.89 6.99 10.27
C LEU A 12 11.05 8.19 11.22
N GLU A 13 12.25 8.73 11.36
CA GLU A 13 12.53 9.94 12.17
C GLU A 13 12.21 11.24 11.42
N SER A 14 11.87 11.16 10.12
CA SER A 14 11.43 12.28 9.30
C SER A 14 9.92 12.30 9.11
N PRO A 15 9.30 13.45 8.78
CA PRO A 15 7.87 13.51 8.47
C PRO A 15 7.49 12.49 7.40
N LEU A 16 6.57 11.58 7.75
CA LEU A 16 6.16 10.49 6.87
C LEU A 16 5.26 10.99 5.75
N ARG A 17 5.43 10.39 4.56
CA ARG A 17 4.48 10.50 3.46
C ARG A 17 4.01 9.10 3.11
N VAL A 18 2.70 8.89 3.18
CA VAL A 18 2.10 7.57 3.10
C VAL A 18 1.39 7.38 1.76
N VAL A 19 1.55 6.20 1.17
CA VAL A 19 0.71 5.72 0.06
C VAL A 19 -0.09 4.55 0.61
N ASN A 20 -1.39 4.73 0.78
CA ASN A 20 -2.26 3.67 1.27
C ASN A 20 -2.80 2.84 0.10
N VAL A 21 -2.73 1.52 0.22
CA VAL A 21 -3.27 0.57 -0.76
C VAL A 21 -4.19 -0.39 -0.01
N GLY A 22 -5.45 -0.45 -0.40
CA GLY A 22 -6.46 -1.27 0.26
C GLY A 22 -7.54 -0.43 0.91
N LEU A 23 -7.85 -0.72 2.18
CA LEU A 23 -9.00 -0.13 2.87
C LEU A 23 -8.86 1.39 3.00
N GLU A 24 -9.85 2.12 2.48
CA GLU A 24 -9.88 3.59 2.52
C GLU A 24 -9.88 4.15 3.95
N ASP A 25 -10.46 3.42 4.90
CA ASP A 25 -10.57 3.88 6.29
C ASP A 25 -9.20 4.12 6.92
N PHE A 26 -8.16 3.38 6.53
CA PHE A 26 -6.80 3.63 7.00
C PHE A 26 -6.23 4.96 6.48
N ALA A 27 -6.54 5.34 5.23
CA ALA A 27 -6.16 6.65 4.73
C ALA A 27 -6.92 7.76 5.48
N ARG A 28 -8.22 7.59 5.72
CA ARG A 28 -9.06 8.57 6.45
C ARG A 28 -8.58 8.77 7.89
N GLU A 29 -8.18 7.69 8.57
CA GLU A 29 -7.59 7.79 9.90
C GLU A 29 -6.29 8.60 9.90
N LEU A 30 -5.41 8.37 8.92
CA LEU A 30 -4.16 9.14 8.77
C LEU A 30 -4.40 10.61 8.44
N GLU A 31 -5.35 10.91 7.55
CA GLU A 31 -5.77 12.28 7.24
C GLU A 31 -6.28 13.01 8.48
N SER A 32 -7.02 12.33 9.35
CA SER A 32 -7.54 12.91 10.60
C SER A 32 -6.46 13.29 11.61
N LEU A 33 -5.25 12.74 11.43
CA LEU A 33 -4.05 13.02 12.23
C LEU A 33 -3.10 14.00 11.53
N ASP A 34 -3.57 14.68 10.47
CA ASP A 34 -2.79 15.60 9.63
C ASP A 34 -1.56 14.93 8.97
N VAL A 35 -1.59 13.60 8.79
CA VAL A 35 -0.51 12.87 8.10
C VAL A 35 -0.71 12.96 6.58
N PRO A 36 0.31 13.36 5.80
CA PRO A 36 0.22 13.36 4.34
C PRO A 36 0.06 11.94 3.80
N VAL A 37 -1.11 11.64 3.22
CA VAL A 37 -1.43 10.34 2.64
C VAL A 37 -2.07 10.46 1.26
N VAL A 38 -1.77 9.50 0.38
CA VAL A 38 -2.47 9.30 -0.90
C VAL A 38 -3.13 7.93 -0.88
N GLN A 39 -4.44 7.88 -1.08
CA GLN A 39 -5.18 6.64 -1.29
C GLN A 39 -5.03 6.18 -2.75
N VAL A 40 -4.59 4.94 -2.94
CA VAL A 40 -4.60 4.30 -4.25
C VAL A 40 -5.92 3.57 -4.42
N ASP A 41 -6.69 3.96 -5.44
CA ASP A 41 -7.85 3.19 -5.91
C ASP A 41 -7.35 1.91 -6.59
N TRP A 42 -7.18 0.87 -5.80
CA TRP A 42 -6.66 -0.41 -6.24
C TRP A 42 -7.64 -1.54 -5.92
N SER A 43 -7.73 -2.50 -6.83
CA SER A 43 -8.43 -3.76 -6.62
C SER A 43 -7.58 -4.94 -7.10
N PRO A 44 -7.71 -6.12 -6.48
CA PRO A 44 -7.02 -7.31 -6.95
C PRO A 44 -7.47 -7.69 -8.36
N PRO A 45 -6.59 -8.29 -9.19
CA PRO A 45 -6.97 -8.81 -10.50
C PRO A 45 -8.20 -9.71 -10.40
N ALA A 46 -9.08 -9.63 -11.39
CA ALA A 46 -10.33 -10.39 -11.39
C ALA A 46 -11.22 -10.16 -10.15
N GLY A 47 -11.07 -9.03 -9.45
CA GLY A 47 -11.80 -8.76 -8.20
C GLY A 47 -11.42 -9.72 -7.06
N GLY A 48 -10.29 -10.44 -7.18
CA GLY A 48 -9.83 -11.40 -6.20
C GLY A 48 -10.36 -12.83 -6.39
N ASP A 49 -11.16 -13.12 -7.43
CA ASP A 49 -11.52 -14.51 -7.75
C ASP A 49 -10.29 -15.24 -8.33
N PRO A 50 -9.74 -16.25 -7.63
CA PRO A 50 -8.54 -16.94 -8.07
C PRO A 50 -8.72 -17.70 -9.38
N ARG A 51 -9.93 -18.21 -9.66
CA ARG A 51 -10.23 -18.92 -10.92
C ARG A 51 -10.24 -17.94 -12.08
N LEU A 52 -10.88 -16.78 -11.91
CA LEU A 52 -10.94 -15.76 -12.96
C LEU A 52 -9.56 -15.11 -13.18
N ALA A 53 -8.79 -14.88 -12.11
CA ALA A 53 -7.41 -14.41 -12.22
C ALA A 53 -6.54 -15.38 -13.04
N ALA A 54 -6.69 -16.69 -12.81
CA ALA A 54 -5.99 -17.73 -13.56
C ALA A 54 -6.44 -17.85 -15.04
N LEU A 55 -7.65 -17.39 -15.39
CA LEU A 55 -8.09 -17.29 -16.77
C LEU A 55 -7.52 -16.04 -17.44
N LEU A 56 -7.55 -14.90 -16.77
CA LEU A 56 -6.99 -13.64 -17.27
C LEU A 56 -5.48 -13.74 -17.50
N SER A 57 -4.74 -14.44 -16.64
CA SER A 57 -3.28 -14.62 -16.79
C SER A 57 -2.89 -15.36 -18.07
N LYS A 58 -3.81 -16.08 -18.72
CA LYS A 58 -3.58 -16.75 -20.00
C LYS A 58 -3.70 -15.81 -21.21
N LEU A 59 -4.26 -14.61 -21.01
CA LEU A 59 -4.45 -13.60 -22.07
C LEU A 59 -3.29 -12.58 -22.12
N GLY A 60 -2.54 -12.43 -21.03
CA GLY A 60 -1.37 -11.56 -20.96
C GLY A 60 -0.11 -12.29 -21.41
N THR A 61 0.48 -11.85 -22.52
CA THR A 61 1.88 -12.13 -22.91
C THR A 61 2.82 -11.14 -22.26
#